data_AF-A0A2E1RAW5-F1
#
_entry.id   AF-A0A2E1RAW5-F1
#
_cell.length_a   1.000
_cell.length_b   1.000
_cell.length_c   1.000
_cell.angle_alpha   90.00
_cell.angle_beta   90.00
_cell.angle_gamma   90.00
#
_symmetry.space_group_name_H-M   'P 1'
#
loop_
_entity.id
_entity.type
_entity.pdbx_description
1 polymer ?
#
loop_
_entity_poly.entity_id
_entity_poly.type
_entity_poly.pdbx_seq_one_letter_code
_entity_poly.pdbx_strand_id
1 'polypeptide(L)'
;MSSDSTKPTFEEYISDYQIVSADNVDLLDECGISEDMLTEETIFVMVFNKGGFIECTSYGLFYLILGSAQYEDRDWKNIVRHLYEWCEGEYF
;
A
#
# COMPACT_ATOMS: atom_id res chain seq x y z
N MET A 1 -27.54 -5.24 16.96
CA MET A 1 -28.25 -5.26 15.67
C MET A 1 -27.26 -4.77 14.63
N SER A 2 -26.99 -5.65 13.66
CA SER A 2 -26.35 -5.45 12.35
C SER A 2 -25.21 -4.43 12.25
N SER A 3 -23.98 -4.89 12.46
CA SER A 3 -22.84 -4.40 11.66
C SER A 3 -23.04 -4.98 10.25
N ASP A 4 -23.75 -4.21 9.41
CA ASP A 4 -23.87 -4.52 7.99
C ASP A 4 -22.54 -4.14 7.32
N SER A 5 -21.52 -4.98 7.51
CA SER A 5 -20.24 -4.86 6.83
C SER A 5 -20.42 -5.34 5.40
N THR A 6 -20.93 -4.45 4.55
CA THR A 6 -20.95 -4.70 3.11
C THR A 6 -19.50 -4.75 2.64
N LYS A 7 -19.09 -5.88 2.05
CA LYS A 7 -17.77 -6.02 1.46
C LYS A 7 -17.61 -4.98 0.34
N PRO A 8 -16.54 -4.17 0.32
CA PRO A 8 -16.26 -3.25 -0.78
C PRO A 8 -16.29 -3.97 -2.12
N THR A 9 -16.75 -3.28 -3.15
CA THR A 9 -16.72 -3.76 -4.53
C THR A 9 -15.30 -3.74 -5.09
N PHE A 10 -15.05 -4.49 -6.17
CA PHE A 10 -13.76 -4.45 -6.85
C PHE A 10 -13.45 -3.05 -7.40
N GLU A 11 -14.48 -2.30 -7.81
CA GLU A 11 -14.36 -0.89 -8.21
C GLU A 11 -13.95 0.03 -7.05
N GLU A 12 -14.50 -0.16 -5.86
CA GLU A 12 -14.07 0.57 -4.65
C GLU A 12 -12.63 0.20 -4.27
N TYR A 13 -12.25 -1.08 -4.41
CA TYR A 13 -10.90 -1.58 -4.17
C TYR A 13 -9.82 -0.95 -5.06
N ILE A 14 -10.05 -0.84 -6.38
CA ILE A 14 -9.08 -0.20 -7.29
C ILE A 14 -8.97 1.33 -7.09
N SER A 15 -9.85 1.91 -6.26
CA SER A 15 -9.82 3.31 -5.87
C SER A 15 -9.37 3.55 -4.43
N ASP A 16 -9.09 2.50 -3.65
CA ASP A 16 -8.78 2.59 -2.22
C ASP A 16 -7.29 2.85 -1.92
N TYR A 17 -6.64 3.60 -2.81
CA TYR A 17 -5.28 4.07 -2.57
C TYR A 17 -5.06 5.43 -3.21
N GLN A 18 -4.11 6.17 -2.66
CA GLN A 18 -3.56 7.35 -3.31
C GLN A 18 -2.09 7.13 -3.65
N ILE A 19 -1.65 7.69 -4.77
CA ILE A 19 -0.24 7.67 -5.16
C ILE A 19 0.39 8.96 -4.64
N VAL A 20 1.42 8.82 -3.81
CA VAL A 20 2.21 9.94 -3.28
C VAL A 20 3.62 9.84 -3.86
N SER A 21 4.10 10.95 -4.43
CA SER A 21 5.48 11.04 -4.92
C SER A 21 6.47 10.94 -3.77
N ALA A 22 7.61 10.27 -3.98
CA ALA A 22 8.70 10.24 -2.99
C ALA A 22 9.21 11.65 -2.64
N ASP A 23 9.15 12.59 -3.59
CA ASP A 23 9.55 13.98 -3.38
C ASP A 23 8.55 14.82 -2.56
N ASN A 24 7.35 14.29 -2.28
CA ASN A 24 6.32 15.02 -1.54
C ASN A 24 6.33 14.65 -0.05
N VAL A 25 7.37 15.11 0.63
CA VAL A 25 7.65 14.82 2.05
C VAL A 25 6.46 15.18 2.96
N ASP A 26 5.79 16.30 2.70
CA ASP A 26 4.64 16.74 3.50
C ASP A 26 3.48 15.72 3.43
N LEU A 27 3.14 15.24 2.23
CA LEU A 27 2.09 14.23 2.07
C LEU A 27 2.49 12.86 2.62
N LEU A 28 3.78 12.50 2.56
CA LEU A 28 4.28 11.27 3.17
C LEU A 28 4.13 11.32 4.70
N ASP A 29 4.48 12.44 5.33
CA ASP A 29 4.31 12.65 6.76
C ASP A 29 2.83 12.65 7.17
N GLU A 30 1.95 13.29 6.39
CA GLU A 30 0.49 13.22 6.58
C GLU A 30 -0.05 11.77 6.50
N CYS A 31 0.61 10.91 5.72
CA CYS A 31 0.30 9.49 5.63
C CYS A 31 0.98 8.64 6.73
N GLY A 32 1.79 9.24 7.60
CA GLY A 32 2.56 8.54 8.63
C GLY A 32 3.73 7.73 8.08
N ILE A 33 4.24 8.08 6.90
CA ILE A 33 5.38 7.45 6.24
C ILE A 33 6.57 8.39 6.37
N SER A 34 7.57 7.99 7.15
CA SER A 34 8.82 8.75 7.25
C SER A 34 9.81 8.33 6.17
N GLU A 35 10.67 9.26 5.74
CA GLU A 35 11.66 9.02 4.66
C GLU A 35 12.59 7.83 4.96
N ASP A 36 12.89 7.54 6.22
CA ASP A 36 13.72 6.40 6.64
C ASP A 36 13.04 5.04 6.46
N MET A 37 11.73 5.01 6.20
CA MET A 37 10.99 3.80 5.82
C MET A 37 11.13 3.47 4.33
N LEU A 38 11.61 4.43 3.51
CA LEU A 38 11.68 4.30 2.06
C LEU A 38 13.11 4.04 1.60
N THR A 39 13.27 3.34 0.48
CA THR A 39 14.57 3.24 -0.17
C THR A 39 14.93 4.53 -0.91
N GLU A 40 16.23 4.80 -1.06
CA GLU A 40 16.75 5.97 -1.80
C GLU A 40 16.25 6.03 -3.25
N GLU A 41 15.84 4.90 -3.82
CA GLU A 41 15.40 4.74 -5.20
C GLU A 41 13.87 4.76 -5.35
N THR A 42 13.14 5.13 -4.30
CA THR A 42 11.68 5.25 -4.33
C THR A 42 11.26 6.33 -5.32
N ILE A 43 10.34 5.98 -6.23
CA ILE A 43 9.71 6.97 -7.12
C ILE A 43 8.41 7.47 -6.51
N PHE A 44 7.59 6.54 -6.02
CA PHE A 44 6.30 6.84 -5.39
C PHE A 44 5.91 5.73 -4.43
N VAL A 45 4.96 6.05 -3.56
CA VAL A 45 4.27 5.10 -2.70
C VAL A 45 2.78 5.08 -3.04
N MET A 46 2.17 3.91 -2.98
CA MET A 46 0.72 3.71 -3.02
C MET A 46 0.23 3.53 -1.60
N VAL A 47 -0.45 4.53 -1.04
CA VAL A 47 -0.93 4.52 0.35
C VAL A 47 -2.39 4.09 0.38
N PHE A 48 -2.71 3.08 1.17
CA PHE A 48 -4.08 2.54 1.29
C PHE A 48 -4.83 3.22 2.45
N ASN A 49 -6.13 3.50 2.26
CA ASN A 49 -6.92 4.26 3.24
C ASN A 49 -7.04 3.58 4.61
N LYS A 50 -7.00 2.25 4.63
CA LYS A 50 -7.06 1.45 5.87
C LYS A 50 -5.71 1.11 6.46
N GLY A 51 -4.63 1.69 5.93
CA GLY A 51 -3.28 1.59 6.44
C GLY A 51 -2.38 0.66 5.63
N GLY A 52 -1.08 0.90 5.76
CA GLY A 52 -0.05 0.28 4.94
C GLY A 52 0.13 0.98 3.60
N PHE A 53 1.23 0.63 2.92
CA PHE A 53 1.57 1.20 1.62
C PHE A 53 2.40 0.23 0.79
N ILE A 54 2.42 0.45 -0.52
CA ILE A 54 3.39 -0.16 -1.42
C ILE A 54 4.39 0.89 -1.87
N GLU A 55 5.66 0.67 -1.61
CA GLU A 55 6.76 1.43 -2.18
C GLU A 55 7.11 0.90 -3.57
N CYS A 56 7.29 1.81 -4.54
CA CYS A 56 7.70 1.47 -5.88
C CYS A 56 9.05 2.13 -6.21
N THR A 57 10.05 1.30 -6.51
CA THR A 57 11.42 1.76 -6.80
C THR A 57 11.71 1.89 -8.29
N SER A 58 12.74 2.68 -8.61
CA SER A 58 13.22 2.94 -9.98
C SER A 58 13.68 1.70 -10.74
N TYR A 59 14.14 0.66 -10.03
CA TYR A 59 14.64 -0.58 -10.61
C TYR A 59 13.62 -1.73 -10.63
N GLY A 60 12.33 -1.41 -10.44
CA GLY A 60 11.22 -2.35 -10.57
C GLY A 60 11.13 -3.37 -9.44
N LEU A 61 11.52 -2.97 -8.23
CA LEU A 61 11.23 -3.70 -7.00
C LEU A 61 10.11 -2.99 -6.24
N PHE A 62 9.21 -3.78 -5.68
CA PHE A 62 8.09 -3.32 -4.89
C PHE A 62 8.26 -3.80 -3.45
N TYR A 63 7.96 -2.93 -2.49
CA TYR A 63 7.88 -3.29 -1.09
C TYR A 63 6.47 -3.05 -0.58
N LEU A 64 5.84 -4.06 -0.01
CA LEU A 64 4.56 -3.95 0.67
C LEU A 64 4.81 -3.85 2.18
N ILE A 65 4.44 -2.73 2.77
CA ILE A 65 4.61 -2.43 4.19
C ILE A 65 3.22 -2.42 4.84
N LEU A 66 3.00 -3.34 5.79
CA LEU A 66 1.72 -3.57 6.47
C LEU A 66 1.94 -3.63 7.99
N GLY A 67 2.02 -2.46 8.62
CA GLY A 67 2.36 -2.36 10.05
C GLY A 67 3.77 -2.86 10.31
N SER A 68 3.92 -4.00 10.98
CA SER A 68 5.22 -4.65 11.22
C SER A 68 5.60 -5.70 10.17
N ALA A 69 4.72 -6.02 9.23
CA ALA A 69 5.00 -6.97 8.16
C ALA A 69 5.55 -6.24 6.93
N GLN A 70 6.56 -6.83 6.29
CA GLN A 70 7.15 -6.32 5.06
C GLN A 70 7.34 -7.48 4.07
N TYR A 71 6.92 -7.27 2.82
CA TYR A 71 7.10 -8.20 1.72
C TYR A 71 7.76 -7.48 0.55
N GLU A 72 8.66 -8.16 -0.17
CA GLU A 72 9.34 -7.60 -1.35
C GLU A 72 9.24 -8.56 -2.53
N ASP A 73 8.96 -8.01 -3.72
CA ASP A 73 8.97 -8.79 -4.97
C ASP A 73 9.12 -7.85 -6.18
N ARG A 74 9.64 -8.37 -7.29
CA ARG A 74 9.72 -7.68 -8.58
C ARG A 74 8.46 -7.88 -9.42
N ASP A 75 7.66 -8.91 -9.13
CA ASP A 75 6.36 -9.15 -9.77
C ASP A 75 5.24 -8.51 -8.95
N TRP A 76 4.61 -7.48 -9.52
CA TRP A 76 3.43 -6.82 -8.97
C TRP A 76 2.33 -7.80 -8.56
N LYS A 77 2.14 -8.91 -9.29
CA LYS A 77 1.10 -9.90 -8.96
C LYS A 77 1.36 -10.59 -7.63
N ASN A 78 2.62 -10.82 -7.27
CA ASN A 78 2.97 -11.44 -5.99
C ASN A 78 2.71 -10.47 -4.83
N ILE A 79 3.03 -9.18 -5.02
CA ILE A 79 2.71 -8.12 -4.05
C ILE A 79 1.21 -8.01 -3.79
N VAL A 80 0.42 -7.91 -4.86
CA VAL A 80 -1.05 -7.84 -4.75
C VAL A 80 -1.62 -9.08 -4.09
N ARG A 81 -1.05 -10.26 -4.35
CA ARG A 81 -1.45 -11.49 -3.66
C ARG A 81 -1.17 -11.42 -2.15
N HIS A 82 -0.01 -10.93 -1.73
CA HIS A 82 0.29 -10.76 -0.31
C HIS A 82 -0.63 -9.76 0.38
N LEU A 83 -0.94 -8.65 -0.29
CA LEU A 83 -1.92 -7.68 0.19
C LEU A 83 -3.30 -8.34 0.38
N TYR A 84 -3.76 -9.09 -0.64
CA TYR A 84 -5.02 -9.83 -0.58
C TYR A 84 -5.05 -10.86 0.55
N GLU A 85 -3.97 -11.63 0.72
CA GLU A 85 -3.83 -12.62 1.80
C GLU A 85 -3.85 -11.98 3.20
N TRP A 86 -3.18 -10.85 3.37
CA TRP A 86 -3.15 -10.12 4.64
C TRP A 86 -4.54 -9.60 5.04
N CYS A 87 -5.36 -9.21 4.07
CA CYS A 87 -6.75 -8.84 4.30
C CYS A 87 -7.71 -10.05 4.43
N GLU A 88 -7.21 -11.29 4.51
CA GLU A 88 -8.00 -12.53 4.48
C GLU A 88 -8.93 -12.65 3.25
N GLY A 89 -8.55 -12.00 2.14
CA GLY A 89 -9.38 -11.87 0.95
C GLY A 89 -10.64 -11.03 1.14
N GLU A 90 -10.71 -10.27 2.24
CA GLU A 90 -11.68 -9.20 2.43
C GLU A 90 -11.13 -7.89 1.88
N TYR A 91 -12.02 -7.03 1.40
CA TYR A 91 -11.63 -5.72 0.89
C TYR A 91 -11.55 -4.71 2.04
N PHE A 92 -10.71 -3.71 1.86
CA PHE A 92 -10.67 -2.53 2.71
C PHE A 92 -11.88 -1.64 2.46
#